data_AF-A0A9E4N249-F1
#
_entry.id   AF-A0A9E4N249-F1
#
_cell.length_a   1.000
_cell.length_b   1.000
_cell.length_c   1.000
_cell.angle_alpha   90.00
_cell.angle_beta   90.00
_cell.angle_gamma   90.00
#
_symmetry.space_group_name_H-M   'P 1'
#
loop_
_entity.id
_entity.type
_entity.pdbx_description
1 polymer ?
#
loop_
_entity_poly.entity_id
_entity_poly.type
_entity_poly.pdbx_seq_one_letter_code
_entity_poly.pdbx_strand_id
1 'polypeptide(L)'
;MTHDELLALWDKDTEIDKTSLDDESLAIPKLHHKYLTIYLKIKANKIAYEHKLEILRKDKELYYSGQATSDIYKDKPFDIRLKTKAGVQKHVDTDPEVVVLLQKLEYMNVLLEGLNHILQQIQWRNQHIKSAIDWIKFQSGGI
;
A
#
# COMPACT_ATOMS: atom_id res chain seq x y z
N MET A 1 4.73 -5.46 -7.13
CA MET A 1 3.93 -6.23 -6.19
C MET A 1 2.48 -5.89 -6.44
N THR A 2 1.69 -6.88 -6.86
CA THR A 2 0.24 -6.78 -7.00
C THR A 2 -0.46 -7.29 -5.72
N HIS A 3 -1.76 -7.04 -5.59
CA HIS A 3 -2.55 -7.61 -4.50
C HIS A 3 -2.62 -9.14 -4.59
N ASP A 4 -2.74 -9.71 -5.79
CA ASP A 4 -2.71 -11.16 -6.00
C ASP A 4 -1.40 -11.79 -5.53
N GLU A 5 -0.27 -11.16 -5.83
CA GLU A 5 1.04 -11.60 -5.36
C GLU A 5 1.14 -11.55 -3.83
N LEU A 6 0.62 -10.47 -3.20
CA LEU A 6 0.58 -10.35 -1.75
C LEU A 6 -0.29 -11.44 -1.11
N LEU A 7 -1.47 -11.69 -1.65
CA LEU A 7 -2.37 -12.73 -1.17
C LEU A 7 -1.77 -14.13 -1.35
N ALA A 8 -1.12 -14.41 -2.48
CA ALA A 8 -0.45 -15.68 -2.72
C ALA A 8 0.75 -15.91 -1.78
N LEU A 9 1.45 -14.85 -1.36
CA LEU A 9 2.47 -14.96 -0.32
C LEU A 9 1.85 -15.26 1.04
N TRP A 10 0.74 -14.59 1.36
CA TRP A 10 0.05 -14.78 2.63
C TRP A 10 -0.58 -16.15 2.76
N ASP A 11 -1.25 -16.63 1.71
CA ASP A 11 -1.88 -17.95 1.64
C ASP A 11 -0.90 -19.06 2.09
N LYS A 12 0.31 -19.05 1.52
CA LYS A 12 1.39 -19.98 1.89
C LYS A 12 1.86 -19.85 3.34
N ASP A 13 1.86 -18.64 3.87
CA ASP A 13 2.32 -18.39 5.24
C ASP A 13 1.19 -18.55 6.28
N THR A 14 -0.06 -18.80 5.86
CA THR A 14 -1.20 -18.97 6.80
C THR A 14 -1.24 -20.33 7.46
N GLU A 15 -0.64 -21.35 6.85
CA GLU A 15 -0.64 -22.71 7.38
C GLU A 15 0.09 -22.77 8.72
N ILE A 16 -0.46 -23.57 9.65
CA ILE A 16 0.12 -23.86 10.96
C ILE A 16 0.23 -25.38 11.08
N ASP A 17 1.45 -25.89 11.17
CA ASP A 17 1.68 -27.30 11.44
C ASP A 17 1.32 -27.62 12.90
N LYS A 18 0.28 -28.43 13.09
CA LYS A 18 -0.20 -28.84 14.41
C LYS A 18 0.73 -29.83 15.11
N THR A 19 1.66 -30.45 14.39
CA THR A 19 2.61 -31.42 14.93
C THR A 19 3.89 -30.76 15.47
N SER A 20 4.22 -29.56 14.97
CA SER A 20 5.42 -28.79 15.32
C SER A 20 5.09 -27.37 15.77
N LEU A 21 4.20 -27.25 16.76
CA LEU A 21 3.71 -25.95 17.27
C LEU A 21 4.80 -25.08 17.92
N ASP A 22 5.87 -25.68 18.42
CA ASP A 22 7.05 -25.00 18.94
C ASP A 22 7.85 -24.30 17.83
N ASP A 23 8.12 -25.01 16.72
CA ASP A 23 8.76 -24.44 15.55
C ASP A 23 7.92 -23.32 14.93
N GLU A 24 6.60 -23.50 14.85
CA GLU A 24 5.64 -22.49 14.40
C GLU A 24 5.70 -21.21 15.25
N SER A 25 5.88 -21.35 16.56
CA SER A 25 6.02 -20.21 17.48
C SER A 25 7.33 -19.45 17.22
N LEU A 26 8.43 -20.17 16.98
CA LEU A 26 9.74 -19.59 16.65
C LEU A 26 9.79 -18.97 15.25
N ALA A 27 8.89 -19.34 14.35
CA ALA A 27 8.78 -18.78 13.01
C ALA A 27 8.10 -17.40 12.98
N ILE A 28 7.29 -17.03 13.99
CA ILE A 28 6.52 -15.77 14.04
C ILE A 28 7.40 -14.53 13.77
N PRO A 29 8.57 -14.34 14.42
CA PRO A 29 9.40 -13.16 14.15
C PRO A 29 9.92 -13.11 12.70
N LYS A 30 10.17 -14.27 12.08
CA LYS A 30 10.61 -14.35 10.68
C LYS A 30 9.48 -13.92 9.75
N LEU A 31 8.26 -14.39 10.00
CA LEU A 31 7.07 -13.96 9.26
C LEU A 31 6.83 -12.45 9.42
N HIS A 32 6.87 -11.95 10.66
CA HIS A 32 6.73 -10.52 10.92
C HIS A 32 7.78 -9.70 10.17
N HIS A 33 9.05 -10.11 10.19
CA HIS A 33 10.12 -9.42 9.48
C HIS A 33 9.91 -9.41 7.95
N LYS A 34 9.45 -10.53 7.36
CA LYS A 34 9.13 -10.64 5.93
C LYS A 34 8.09 -9.59 5.53
N TYR A 35 6.95 -9.55 6.20
CA TYR A 35 5.86 -8.63 5.87
C TYR A 35 6.15 -7.18 6.24
N LEU A 36 6.89 -6.94 7.34
CA LEU A 36 7.34 -5.60 7.70
C LEU A 36 8.28 -5.02 6.64
N THR A 37 9.20 -5.82 6.11
CA THR A 37 10.11 -5.40 5.04
C THR A 37 9.33 -4.99 3.79
N ILE A 38 8.33 -5.76 3.41
CA ILE A 38 7.45 -5.45 2.28
C ILE A 38 6.68 -4.14 2.54
N TYR A 39 6.10 -4.00 3.74
CA TYR A 39 5.37 -2.80 4.16
C TYR A 39 6.24 -1.55 4.07
N LEU A 40 7.43 -1.57 4.66
CA LEU A 40 8.35 -0.42 4.65
C LEU A 40 8.77 -0.05 3.24
N LYS A 41 9.02 -1.03 2.36
CA LYS A 41 9.38 -0.78 0.96
C LYS A 41 8.25 -0.10 0.19
N ILE A 42 6.99 -0.56 0.35
CA ILE A 42 5.84 0.09 -0.30
C ILE A 42 5.63 1.48 0.25
N LYS A 43 5.71 1.65 1.58
CA LYS A 43 5.53 2.94 2.23
C LYS A 43 6.55 3.97 1.76
N ALA A 44 7.82 3.58 1.67
CA ALA A 44 8.88 4.44 1.15
C ALA A 44 8.63 4.85 -0.31
N ASN A 45 8.22 3.89 -1.15
CA ASN A 45 7.85 4.18 -2.53
C ASN A 45 6.65 5.13 -2.62
N LYS A 46 5.63 4.92 -1.78
CA LYS A 46 4.44 5.76 -1.73
C LYS A 46 4.81 7.22 -1.45
N ILE A 47 5.64 7.46 -0.43
CA ILE A 47 6.14 8.81 -0.09
C ILE A 47 6.82 9.46 -1.30
N ALA A 48 7.67 8.72 -2.02
CA ALA A 48 8.33 9.23 -3.21
C ALA A 48 7.33 9.60 -4.33
N TYR A 49 6.25 8.83 -4.49
CA TYR A 49 5.19 9.13 -5.47
C TYR A 49 4.29 10.29 -5.03
N GLU A 50 4.04 10.48 -3.73
CA GLU A 50 3.31 11.64 -3.19
C GLU A 50 4.05 12.93 -3.55
N HIS A 51 5.37 12.98 -3.35
CA HIS A 51 6.17 14.15 -3.78
C HIS A 51 6.13 14.39 -5.28
N LYS A 52 6.16 13.32 -6.10
CA LYS A 52 6.03 13.45 -7.56
C LYS A 52 4.66 14.00 -7.97
N LEU A 53 3.60 13.61 -7.26
CA LEU A 53 2.25 14.11 -7.53
C LEU A 53 2.13 15.59 -7.24
N GLU A 54 2.70 16.06 -6.13
CA GLU A 54 2.67 17.49 -5.79
C GLU A 54 3.44 18.36 -6.79
N ILE A 55 4.59 17.88 -7.28
CA ILE A 55 5.33 18.55 -8.35
C ILE A 55 4.48 18.60 -9.62
N LEU A 56 3.91 17.47 -10.03
CA LEU A 56 3.09 17.38 -11.24
C LEU A 56 1.86 18.30 -11.14
N ARG A 57 1.16 18.30 -10.01
CA ARG A 57 -0.01 19.18 -9.78
C ARG A 57 0.34 20.64 -9.93
N LYS A 58 1.49 21.07 -9.39
CA LYS A 58 1.98 22.44 -9.56
C LYS A 58 2.24 22.77 -11.03
N ASP A 59 2.88 21.87 -11.78
CA ASP A 59 3.16 22.08 -13.19
C ASP A 59 1.86 22.16 -14.02
N LYS A 60 0.87 21.32 -13.69
CA LYS A 60 -0.46 21.37 -14.30
C LYS A 60 -1.24 22.63 -13.91
N GLU A 61 -1.12 23.11 -12.67
CA GLU A 61 -1.73 24.36 -12.23
C GLU A 61 -1.19 25.55 -13.05
N LEU A 62 0.13 25.60 -13.28
CA LEU A 62 0.75 26.62 -14.13
C LEU A 62 0.27 26.54 -15.58
N TYR A 63 0.12 25.32 -16.11
CA TYR A 63 -0.40 25.09 -17.46
C TYR A 63 -1.87 25.53 -17.60
N TYR A 64 -2.75 25.08 -16.72
CA TYR A 64 -4.19 25.38 -16.83
C TYR A 64 -4.55 26.83 -16.45
N SER A 65 -3.71 27.51 -15.66
CA SER A 65 -3.87 28.94 -15.33
C SER A 65 -3.34 29.90 -16.41
N GLY A 66 -2.68 29.40 -17.45
CA GLY A 66 -2.09 30.23 -18.50
C GLY A 66 -0.69 30.77 -18.16
N GLN A 67 -0.01 30.22 -17.14
CA GLN A 67 1.29 30.70 -16.65
C GLN A 67 2.50 29.84 -17.09
N ALA A 68 2.26 28.70 -17.76
CA ALA A 68 3.33 27.91 -18.36
C ALA A 68 4.09 28.67 -19.49
N THR A 69 5.24 28.15 -19.88
CA THR A 69 6.06 28.74 -20.96
C THR A 69 5.40 28.56 -22.32
N SER A 70 5.71 29.47 -23.25
CA SER A 70 5.15 29.46 -24.61
C SER A 70 5.44 28.17 -25.38
N ASP A 71 6.57 27.52 -25.14
CA ASP A 71 6.93 26.26 -25.79
C ASP A 71 6.00 25.11 -25.36
N ILE A 72 5.56 25.07 -24.10
CA ILE A 72 4.62 24.04 -23.63
C ILE A 72 3.27 24.15 -24.35
N TYR A 73 2.80 25.37 -24.60
CA TYR A 73 1.54 25.57 -25.32
C TYR A 73 1.64 25.30 -26.83
N LYS A 74 2.85 25.37 -27.41
CA LYS A 74 3.05 24.94 -28.81
C LYS A 74 2.88 23.42 -28.94
N ASP A 75 3.39 22.67 -27.97
CA ASP A 75 3.33 21.20 -27.97
C ASP A 75 1.97 20.67 -27.53
N LYS A 76 1.33 21.33 -26.56
CA LYS A 76 -0.02 21.01 -26.07
C LYS A 76 -0.85 22.30 -26.04
N PRO A 77 -1.59 22.60 -27.12
CA PRO A 77 -2.45 23.78 -27.15
C PRO A 77 -3.58 23.67 -26.13
N PHE A 78 -3.79 24.75 -25.37
CA PHE A 78 -4.93 24.89 -24.48
C PHE A 78 -5.48 26.30 -24.61
N ASP A 79 -6.50 26.45 -25.46
CA ASP A 79 -7.01 27.76 -25.88
C ASP A 79 -7.85 28.47 -24.81
N ILE A 80 -8.16 27.78 -23.70
CA ILE A 80 -9.03 28.30 -22.65
C ILE A 80 -8.20 28.61 -21.41
N ARG A 81 -7.87 29.88 -21.19
CA ARG A 81 -7.27 30.29 -19.92
C ARG A 81 -8.34 30.28 -18.81
N LEU A 82 -8.17 29.40 -17.83
CA LEU A 82 -9.07 29.33 -16.67
C LEU A 82 -8.76 30.48 -15.71
N LYS A 83 -9.79 31.27 -15.39
CA LYS A 83 -9.65 32.47 -14.54
C LYS A 83 -9.92 32.20 -13.06
N THR A 84 -10.56 31.08 -12.72
CA THR A 84 -10.92 30.74 -11.35
C THR A 84 -10.05 29.62 -10.82
N LYS A 85 -9.62 29.74 -9.55
CA LYS A 85 -8.85 28.69 -8.87
C LYS A 85 -9.59 27.35 -8.87
N ALA A 86 -10.90 27.37 -8.65
CA ALA A 86 -11.74 26.17 -8.70
C ALA A 86 -11.76 25.51 -10.08
N GLY A 87 -11.79 26.31 -11.16
CA GLY A 87 -11.72 25.79 -12.52
C GLY A 87 -10.37 25.11 -12.78
N VAL A 88 -9.27 25.77 -12.43
CA VAL A 88 -7.91 25.22 -12.57
C VAL A 88 -7.79 23.90 -11.81
N GLN A 89 -8.20 23.87 -10.53
CA GLN A 89 -8.12 22.68 -9.71
C GLN A 89 -8.89 21.49 -10.32
N LYS A 90 -10.11 21.74 -10.83
CA LYS A 90 -10.91 20.70 -11.49
C LYS A 90 -10.18 20.09 -12.70
N HIS A 91 -9.49 20.90 -13.48
CA HIS A 91 -8.72 20.42 -14.63
C HIS A 91 -7.43 19.70 -14.22
N VAL A 92 -6.75 20.18 -13.18
CA VAL A 92 -5.58 19.47 -12.61
C VAL A 92 -5.99 18.10 -12.07
N ASP A 93 -7.06 18.01 -11.30
CA ASP A 93 -7.51 16.75 -10.69
C ASP A 93 -8.03 15.73 -11.71
N THR A 94 -8.43 16.18 -12.89
CA THR A 94 -8.88 15.32 -13.99
C THR A 94 -7.83 15.14 -15.10
N ASP A 95 -6.64 15.75 -14.97
CA ASP A 95 -5.57 15.58 -15.93
C ASP A 95 -5.11 14.10 -15.95
N PRO A 96 -5.01 13.46 -17.12
CA PRO A 96 -4.69 12.04 -17.20
C PRO A 96 -3.38 11.65 -16.51
N GLU A 97 -2.35 12.49 -16.53
CA GLU A 97 -1.06 12.21 -15.89
C GLU A 97 -1.19 12.27 -14.36
N VAL A 98 -1.98 13.23 -13.86
CA VAL A 98 -2.30 13.35 -12.42
C VAL A 98 -3.12 12.15 -11.96
N VAL A 99 -4.18 11.79 -12.70
CA VAL A 99 -5.07 10.66 -12.38
C VAL A 99 -4.29 9.35 -12.33
N VAL A 100 -3.42 9.07 -13.31
CA VAL A 100 -2.60 7.85 -13.33
C VAL A 100 -1.72 7.74 -12.08
N LEU A 101 -1.11 8.86 -11.66
CA LEU A 101 -0.23 8.88 -10.49
C LEU A 101 -1.02 8.74 -9.18
N LEU A 102 -2.18 9.39 -9.10
CA LEU A 102 -3.10 9.27 -7.97
C LEU A 102 -3.60 7.83 -7.81
N GLN A 103 -4.05 7.21 -8.90
CA GLN A 103 -4.53 5.83 -8.91
C GLN A 103 -3.45 4.85 -8.43
N LYS A 104 -2.18 5.12 -8.80
CA LYS A 104 -1.03 4.35 -8.30
C LYS A 104 -0.82 4.52 -6.79
N LEU A 105 -0.97 5.73 -6.26
CA LEU A 105 -0.87 5.99 -4.82
C LEU A 105 -2.01 5.33 -4.03
N GLU A 106 -3.23 5.38 -4.56
CA GLU A 106 -4.40 4.70 -3.98
C GLU A 106 -4.18 3.20 -3.94
N TYR A 107 -3.68 2.59 -5.02
CA TYR A 107 -3.35 1.18 -5.04
C TYR A 107 -2.26 0.82 -4.01
N MET A 108 -1.25 1.68 -3.82
CA MET A 108 -0.27 1.47 -2.75
C MET A 108 -0.91 1.51 -1.35
N ASN A 109 -1.93 2.33 -1.11
CA ASN A 109 -2.67 2.32 0.15
C ASN A 109 -3.40 0.99 0.36
N VAL A 110 -4.05 0.46 -0.68
CA VAL A 110 -4.73 -0.86 -0.61
C VAL A 110 -3.74 -1.95 -0.18
N LEU A 111 -2.53 -1.96 -0.76
CA LEU A 111 -1.49 -2.92 -0.38
C LEU A 111 -1.01 -2.73 1.06
N LEU A 112 -0.84 -1.48 1.51
CA LEU A 112 -0.42 -1.15 2.88
C LEU A 112 -1.47 -1.56 3.91
N GLU A 113 -2.76 -1.38 3.59
CA GLU A 113 -3.88 -1.82 4.42
C GLU A 113 -3.92 -3.34 4.55
N GLY A 114 -3.81 -4.06 3.43
CA GLY A 114 -3.70 -5.52 3.43
C GLY A 114 -2.51 -6.02 4.27
N LEU A 115 -1.34 -5.38 4.14
CA LEU A 115 -0.16 -5.70 4.94
C LEU A 115 -0.37 -5.43 6.44
N ASN A 116 -1.07 -4.36 6.80
CA ASN A 116 -1.42 -4.11 8.20
C ASN A 116 -2.32 -5.22 8.75
N HIS A 117 -3.32 -5.68 7.99
CA HIS A 117 -4.15 -6.81 8.39
C HIS A 117 -3.32 -8.09 8.59
N ILE A 118 -2.38 -8.38 7.68
CA ILE A 118 -1.48 -9.53 7.79
C ILE A 118 -0.59 -9.41 9.04
N LEU A 119 0.02 -8.26 9.27
CA LEU A 119 0.88 -8.03 10.44
C LEU A 119 0.10 -8.18 11.76
N GLN A 120 -1.16 -7.73 11.79
CA GLN A 120 -2.05 -7.97 12.92
C GLN A 120 -2.33 -9.46 13.11
N GLN A 121 -2.63 -10.21 12.04
CA GLN A 121 -2.82 -11.66 12.14
C GLN A 121 -1.56 -12.37 12.67
N ILE A 122 -0.37 -11.96 12.22
CA ILE A 122 0.91 -12.51 12.73
C ILE A 122 1.09 -12.20 14.22
N GLN A 123 0.69 -11.01 14.67
CA GLN A 123 0.70 -10.66 16.10
C GLN A 123 -0.21 -11.59 16.92
N TRP A 124 -1.40 -11.92 16.41
CA TRP A 124 -2.34 -12.83 17.08
C TRP A 124 -1.95 -14.31 16.96
N ARG A 125 -1.11 -14.69 15.99
CA ARG A 125 -0.65 -16.08 15.77
C ARG A 125 -0.06 -16.72 17.01
N ASN A 126 0.67 -15.98 17.84
CA ASN A 126 1.22 -16.52 19.09
C ASN A 126 0.11 -17.03 20.03
N GLN A 127 -1.00 -16.29 20.11
CA GLN A 127 -2.14 -16.69 20.94
C GLN A 127 -2.85 -17.90 20.34
N HIS A 128 -3.01 -17.98 19.02
CA HIS A 128 -3.59 -19.14 18.37
C HIS A 128 -2.78 -20.42 18.63
N ILE A 129 -1.46 -20.34 18.55
CA ILE A 129 -0.56 -21.45 18.87
C ILE A 129 -0.68 -21.84 20.34
N LYS A 130 -0.68 -20.86 21.25
CA LYS A 130 -0.89 -21.12 22.68
C LYS A 130 -2.21 -21.85 22.94
N SER A 131 -3.32 -21.37 22.36
CA SER A 131 -4.63 -22.02 22.48
C SER A 131 -4.63 -23.45 21.93
N ALA A 132 -3.90 -23.70 20.83
CA ALA A 132 -3.76 -25.05 20.29
C ALA A 132 -2.97 -25.98 21.24
N ILE A 133 -1.88 -25.48 21.84
CA ILE A 133 -1.11 -26.23 22.85
C ILE A 133 -1.97 -26.54 24.09
N ASP A 134 -2.73 -25.56 24.58
CA ASP A 134 -3.60 -25.73 25.74
C ASP A 134 -4.71 -26.75 25.46
N TRP A 135 -5.25 -26.77 24.24
CA TRP A 135 -6.21 -27.80 23.80
C TRP A 135 -5.59 -29.20 23.78
N ILE A 136 -4.37 -29.35 23.27
CA ILE A 136 -3.65 -30.64 23.27
C ILE A 136 -3.41 -31.13 24.70
N LYS A 137 -2.98 -30.23 25.61
CA LYS A 137 -2.81 -30.55 27.03
C LYS A 137 -4.11 -31.05 27.66
N PHE A 138 -5.22 -30.33 27.43
CA PHE A 138 -6.55 -30.72 27.90
C PHE A 138 -6.94 -32.12 27.41
N GLN A 139 -6.76 -32.40 26.11
CA GLN A 139 -7.05 -33.73 25.55
C GLN A 139 -6.18 -34.85 26.15
N SER A 140 -4.93 -34.53 26.55
CA SER A 140 -4.01 -35.48 27.19
C SER A 140 -4.26 -35.69 28.70
N GLY A 141 -5.28 -35.05 29.27
CA GLY A 141 -5.60 -35.14 30.70
C GLY A 141 -4.78 -34.20 31.60
N GLY A 142 -4.02 -33.28 31.00
CA GLY A 142 -3.41 -32.16 31.72
C GLY A 142 -4.43 -31.08 32.00
N ILE A 143 -4.62 -30.71 33.27
CA ILE A 143 -5.33 -29.50 33.71
C ILE A 143 -4.46 -28.28 33.44
#